data_AF-A0A7S3A1F5-F1
#
_entry.id   AF-A0A7S3A1F5-F1
#
_cell.length_a   1.000
_cell.length_b   1.000
_cell.length_c   1.000
_cell.angle_alpha   90.00
_cell.angle_beta   90.00
_cell.angle_gamma   90.00
#
_symmetry.space_group_name_H-M   'P 1'
#
loop_
_entity.id
_entity.type
_entity.pdbx_description
1 polymer ?
#
loop_
_entity_poly.entity_id
_entity_poly.type
_entity_poly.pdbx_seq_one_letter_code
_entity_poly.pdbx_strand_id
1 'polypeptide(L)'
;MYGAEEEEEFRRLDGEGEASSKVVRFYGGRVPRTPMLDVMRQTIKKARVARLEEILSKRCSSVQVLLENVQDPHNGAVCIRSADSMGLMYINVVEYFMPFAYDPELAHGSDEYVEIKRFQTSHDAVRQLKREGFSLLAVG
;
A
#
# COMPACT_ATOMS: atom_id res chain seq x y z
N MET A 1 -16.13 27.54 23.89
CA MET A 1 -14.94 28.37 23.61
C MET A 1 -13.72 27.48 23.35
N TYR A 2 -13.86 26.45 22.50
CA TYR A 2 -12.85 25.42 22.17
C TYR A 2 -12.87 25.14 20.66
N GLY A 3 -12.81 26.19 19.84
CA GLY A 3 -12.99 26.06 18.37
C GLY A 3 -11.91 26.75 17.55
N ALA A 4 -11.30 27.81 18.07
CA ALA A 4 -10.35 28.61 17.30
C ALA A 4 -8.94 27.98 17.25
N GLU A 5 -8.51 27.29 18.31
CA GLU A 5 -7.16 26.70 18.38
C GLU A 5 -7.04 25.42 17.52
N GLU A 6 -8.08 24.59 17.45
CA GLU A 6 -8.12 23.42 16.56
C GLU A 6 -8.19 23.81 15.07
N GLU A 7 -8.90 24.90 14.74
CA GLU A 7 -8.94 25.43 13.37
C GLU A 7 -7.61 26.03 12.93
N GLU A 8 -6.87 26.67 13.84
CA GLU A 8 -5.53 27.18 13.57
C GLU A 8 -4.49 26.06 13.44
N GLU A 9 -4.58 25.00 14.24
CA GLU A 9 -3.67 23.85 14.13
C GLU A 9 -3.89 23.09 12.81
N PHE A 10 -5.15 22.98 12.37
CA PHE A 10 -5.49 22.42 11.05
C PHE A 10 -4.94 23.29 9.91
N ARG A 11 -5.02 24.63 10.04
CA ARG A 11 -4.47 25.58 9.07
C ARG A 11 -2.93 25.54 9.01
N ARG A 12 -2.27 25.30 10.15
CA ARG A 12 -0.79 25.15 10.23
C ARG A 12 -0.30 23.85 9.62
N LEU A 13 -1.03 22.74 9.78
CA LEU A 13 -0.71 21.46 9.13
C LEU A 13 -0.90 21.49 7.60
N ASP A 14 -1.84 22.31 7.11
CA ASP A 14 -2.13 22.44 5.68
C ASP A 14 -1.21 23.42 4.93
N GLY A 15 -0.26 24.09 5.59
CA GLY A 15 0.80 24.89 4.95
C GLY A 15 0.29 25.89 3.91
N GLU A 16 -0.05 27.10 4.36
CA GLU A 16 -0.32 28.22 3.46
C GLU A 16 0.98 28.62 2.75
N GLY A 17 1.06 28.27 1.46
CA GLY A 17 2.14 28.63 0.55
C GLY A 17 1.54 28.96 -0.82
N GLU A 18 2.01 30.06 -1.38
CA GLU A 18 1.49 30.80 -2.54
C GLU A 18 1.12 29.98 -3.79
N ALA A 19 0.18 30.54 -4.56
CA ALA A 19 -0.27 30.04 -5.84
C ALA A 19 0.87 29.93 -6.87
N SER A 20 1.49 28.76 -7.01
CA SER A 20 2.35 28.43 -8.17
C SER A 20 2.53 26.92 -8.36
N SER A 21 2.12 26.44 -9.54
CA SER A 21 2.05 25.04 -10.00
C SER A 21 1.05 24.17 -9.20
N LYS A 22 0.25 23.33 -9.88
CA LYS A 22 -0.69 22.42 -9.21
C LYS A 22 0.11 21.39 -8.41
N VAL A 23 0.46 21.70 -7.16
CA VAL A 23 1.09 20.75 -6.24
C VAL A 23 0.11 19.61 -6.04
N VAL A 24 0.39 18.45 -6.65
CA VAL A 24 -0.37 17.23 -6.39
C VAL A 24 -0.03 16.79 -4.98
N ARG A 25 -0.93 17.06 -4.02
CA ARG A 25 -0.82 16.50 -2.67
C ARG A 25 -1.24 15.04 -2.71
N PHE A 26 -0.44 14.17 -2.09
CA PHE A 26 -0.74 12.76 -1.99
C PHE A 26 -1.12 12.41 -0.55
N TYR A 27 -2.23 11.70 -0.40
CA TYR A 27 -2.64 11.03 0.82
C TYR A 27 -1.79 9.78 1.04
N GLY A 28 -1.17 9.67 2.23
CA GLY A 28 -0.26 8.57 2.54
C GLY A 28 0.90 8.43 1.56
N GLY A 29 1.28 9.51 0.85
CA GLY A 29 2.37 9.53 -0.12
C GLY A 29 2.08 8.91 -1.50
N ARG A 30 0.90 8.31 -1.73
CA ARG A 30 0.60 7.65 -3.03
C ARG A 30 -0.78 7.84 -3.61
N VAL A 31 -1.79 8.18 -2.82
CA VAL A 31 -3.15 8.40 -3.34
C VAL A 31 -3.33 9.89 -3.62
N PRO A 32 -3.63 10.32 -4.86
CA PRO A 32 -3.89 11.74 -5.12
C PRO A 32 -5.01 12.25 -4.21
N ARG A 33 -4.78 13.37 -3.53
CA ARG A 33 -5.83 14.01 -2.73
C ARG A 33 -6.83 14.64 -3.68
N THR A 34 -8.08 14.18 -3.61
CA THR A 34 -9.18 14.66 -4.46
C THR A 34 -10.28 15.31 -3.62
N PRO A 35 -11.11 16.20 -4.20
CA PRO A 35 -12.25 16.77 -3.48
C PRO A 35 -13.20 15.70 -2.90
N MET A 36 -13.38 14.59 -3.63
CA MET A 36 -14.17 13.45 -3.13
C MET A 36 -13.55 12.84 -1.87
N LEU A 37 -12.23 12.64 -1.86
CA LEU A 37 -11.52 12.11 -0.70
C LEU A 37 -11.67 13.04 0.52
N ASP A 38 -11.60 14.35 0.32
CA ASP A 38 -11.77 15.33 1.40
C ASP A 38 -13.18 15.28 2.00
N VAL A 39 -14.23 15.16 1.17
CA VAL A 39 -15.62 14.98 1.64
C VAL A 39 -15.75 13.66 2.41
N MET A 40 -15.21 12.56 1.90
CA MET A 40 -15.27 11.26 2.59
C MET A 40 -14.56 11.31 3.95
N ARG A 41 -13.41 11.99 4.04
CA ARG A 41 -12.65 12.16 5.30
C ARG A 41 -13.46 12.87 6.38
N GLN A 42 -14.33 13.82 6.02
CA GLN A 42 -15.18 14.53 6.98
C GLN A 42 -16.23 13.61 7.63
N THR A 43 -16.56 12.47 7.02
CA THR A 43 -17.53 11.50 7.57
C THR A 43 -16.90 10.51 8.55
N ILE A 44 -15.57 10.47 8.63
CA ILE A 44 -14.80 9.53 9.46
C ILE A 44 -14.30 10.26 10.72
N LYS A 45 -14.31 9.59 11.88
CA LYS A 45 -13.77 10.14 13.14
C LYS A 45 -12.31 10.59 12.96
N LYS A 46 -11.97 11.81 13.42
CA LYS A 46 -10.61 12.39 13.35
C LYS A 46 -9.51 11.40 13.79
N ALA A 47 -9.70 10.71 14.91
CA ALA A 47 -8.75 9.72 15.42
C ALA A 47 -8.49 8.54 14.45
N ARG A 48 -9.53 8.09 13.72
CA ARG A 48 -9.38 7.04 12.72
C ARG A 48 -8.62 7.54 11.49
N VAL A 49 -8.87 8.77 11.05
CA VAL A 49 -8.12 9.39 9.94
C VAL A 49 -6.64 9.50 10.30
N ALA A 50 -6.33 10.03 11.49
CA ALA A 50 -4.95 10.15 11.97
C ALA A 50 -4.24 8.78 12.01
N ARG A 51 -4.93 7.74 12.51
CA ARG A 51 -4.37 6.38 12.53
C ARG A 51 -4.12 5.81 11.12
N LEU A 52 -5.02 6.08 10.17
CA LEU A 52 -4.83 5.66 8.77
C LEU A 52 -3.63 6.37 8.15
N GLU A 53 -3.48 7.68 8.35
CA GLU A 53 -2.32 8.44 7.86
C GLU A 53 -1.00 7.94 8.46
N GLU A 54 -1.00 7.66 9.76
CA GLU A 54 0.15 7.09 10.46
C GLU A 54 0.56 5.73 9.86
N ILE A 55 -0.41 4.84 9.61
CA ILE A 55 -0.14 3.51 9.01
C ILE A 55 0.35 3.66 7.56
N LEU A 56 -0.32 4.49 6.76
CA LEU A 56 0.03 4.67 5.35
C LEU A 56 1.43 5.24 5.16
N SER A 57 1.87 6.16 6.04
CA SER A 57 3.23 6.71 5.99
C SER A 57 4.33 5.66 6.25
N LYS A 58 3.98 4.52 6.86
CA LYS A 58 4.90 3.41 7.14
C LYS A 58 4.88 2.31 6.08
N ARG A 59 4.05 2.44 5.04
CA ARG A 59 3.96 1.44 3.97
C ARG A 59 5.20 1.50 3.07
N CYS A 60 5.71 0.33 2.70
CA CYS A 60 6.94 0.14 1.95
C CYS A 60 6.67 -0.39 0.54
N SER A 61 7.24 0.27 -0.49
CA SER A 61 7.29 -0.26 -1.87
C SER A 61 8.68 -0.54 -2.39
N SER A 62 9.71 -0.02 -1.72
CA SER A 62 11.11 -0.22 -2.09
C SER A 62 11.59 -1.64 -1.78
N VAL A 63 10.84 -2.36 -0.95
CA VAL A 63 10.99 -3.80 -0.72
C VAL A 63 9.71 -4.49 -1.17
N GLN A 64 9.86 -5.54 -1.96
CA GLN A 64 8.77 -6.38 -2.44
C GLN A 64 9.22 -7.84 -2.38
N VAL A 65 8.27 -8.74 -2.21
CA VAL A 65 8.53 -10.18 -2.29
C VAL A 65 8.11 -10.71 -3.65
N LEU A 66 8.85 -11.72 -4.14
CA LEU A 66 8.50 -12.49 -5.33
C LEU A 66 8.31 -13.95 -4.91
N LEU A 67 7.11 -14.46 -5.11
CA LEU A 67 6.74 -15.83 -4.77
C LEU A 67 6.58 -16.62 -6.06
N GLU A 68 7.21 -17.79 -6.13
CA GLU A 68 7.10 -18.67 -7.29
C GLU A 68 6.40 -19.97 -6.88
N ASN A 69 5.35 -20.33 -7.62
CA ASN A 69 4.62 -21.59 -7.47
C ASN A 69 4.04 -21.87 -6.06
N VAL A 70 3.55 -20.83 -5.37
CA VAL A 70 2.78 -21.00 -4.12
C VAL A 70 1.35 -21.40 -4.47
N GLN A 71 1.03 -22.68 -4.28
CA GLN A 71 -0.24 -23.28 -4.73
C GLN A 71 -1.26 -23.49 -3.60
N ASP A 72 -0.80 -23.76 -2.39
CA ASP A 72 -1.67 -23.98 -1.24
C ASP A 72 -2.32 -22.66 -0.81
N PRO A 73 -3.66 -22.54 -0.85
CA PRO A 73 -4.36 -21.32 -0.42
C PRO A 73 -4.05 -20.89 1.01
N HIS A 74 -3.75 -21.83 1.91
CA HIS A 74 -3.33 -21.53 3.28
C HIS A 74 -1.98 -20.79 3.28
N ASN A 75 -1.01 -21.28 2.50
CA ASN A 75 0.31 -20.64 2.40
C ASN A 75 0.21 -19.27 1.73
N GLY A 76 -0.62 -19.14 0.69
CA GLY A 76 -0.91 -17.85 0.05
C GLY A 76 -1.44 -16.82 1.07
N ALA A 77 -2.40 -17.21 1.91
CA ALA A 77 -2.94 -16.34 2.95
C ALA A 77 -1.89 -15.94 4.01
N VAL A 78 -1.02 -16.88 4.42
CA VAL A 78 0.09 -16.60 5.34
C VAL A 78 1.09 -15.60 4.72
N CYS A 79 1.42 -15.73 3.44
CA CYS A 79 2.28 -14.80 2.73
C CYS A 79 1.66 -13.38 2.69
N ILE A 80 0.38 -13.26 2.36
CA ILE A 80 -0.33 -11.98 2.33
C ILE A 80 -0.32 -11.30 3.70
N ARG A 81 -0.68 -12.04 4.75
CA ARG A 81 -0.68 -11.51 6.12
C ARG A 81 0.71 -11.08 6.58
N SER A 82 1.73 -11.85 6.23
CA SER A 82 3.12 -11.51 6.56
C SER A 82 3.52 -10.20 5.88
N ALA A 83 3.22 -10.06 4.59
CA ALA A 83 3.49 -8.84 3.83
C ALA A 83 2.77 -7.62 4.42
N ASP A 84 1.48 -7.74 4.73
CA ASP A 84 0.69 -6.66 5.34
C ASP A 84 1.25 -6.24 6.70
N SER A 85 1.58 -7.21 7.56
CA SER A 85 2.13 -6.96 8.90
C SER A 85 3.50 -6.25 8.86
N MET A 86 4.28 -6.48 7.80
CA MET A 86 5.57 -5.82 7.55
C MET A 86 5.41 -4.48 6.82
N GLY A 87 4.18 -4.08 6.48
CA GLY A 87 3.88 -2.86 5.75
C GLY A 87 4.23 -2.91 4.26
N LEU A 88 4.50 -4.09 3.70
CA LEU A 88 4.77 -4.24 2.27
C LEU A 88 3.50 -3.94 1.46
N MET A 89 3.67 -3.25 0.34
CA MET A 89 2.55 -2.90 -0.53
C MET A 89 2.34 -3.86 -1.69
N TYR A 90 3.37 -4.61 -2.07
CA TYR A 90 3.34 -5.45 -3.26
C TYR A 90 3.86 -6.85 -2.97
N ILE A 91 3.10 -7.84 -3.44
CA ILE A 91 3.57 -9.21 -3.62
C ILE A 91 3.59 -9.46 -5.13
N ASN A 92 4.74 -9.91 -5.64
CA ASN A 92 4.86 -10.39 -7.00
C ASN A 92 4.71 -11.90 -6.99
N VAL A 93 3.91 -12.48 -7.88
CA VAL A 93 3.68 -13.93 -7.97
C VAL A 93 3.96 -14.44 -9.37
N VAL A 94 4.69 -15.55 -9.47
CA VAL A 94 4.91 -16.27 -10.73
C VAL A 94 4.00 -17.48 -10.78
N GLU A 95 3.15 -17.52 -11.80
CA GLU A 95 2.07 -18.49 -12.00
C GLU A 95 2.38 -19.46 -13.15
N TYR A 96 3.63 -19.96 -13.21
CA TYR A 96 4.13 -20.73 -14.35
C TYR A 96 3.39 -22.06 -14.54
N PHE A 97 3.19 -22.81 -13.45
CA PHE A 97 2.47 -24.08 -13.48
C PHE A 97 1.00 -23.95 -13.07
N MET A 98 0.73 -23.08 -12.08
CA MET A 98 -0.58 -22.92 -11.48
C MET A 98 -0.78 -21.48 -11.02
N PRO A 99 -2.02 -20.98 -11.01
CA PRO A 99 -2.34 -19.65 -10.50
C PRO A 99 -2.04 -19.56 -9.01
N PHE A 100 -1.62 -18.38 -8.58
CA PHE A 100 -1.50 -18.06 -7.16
C PHE A 100 -2.90 -18.02 -6.55
N ALA A 101 -3.10 -18.86 -5.54
CA ALA A 101 -4.32 -18.95 -4.76
C ALA A 101 -4.04 -18.59 -3.29
N TYR A 102 -5.05 -18.00 -2.65
CA TYR A 102 -5.06 -17.77 -1.22
C TYR A 102 -6.47 -17.94 -0.69
N ASP A 103 -6.60 -18.32 0.58
CA ASP A 103 -7.88 -18.35 1.28
C ASP A 103 -8.19 -16.97 1.87
N PRO A 104 -9.23 -16.25 1.40
CA PRO A 104 -9.57 -14.92 1.91
C PRO A 104 -9.99 -14.93 3.38
N GLU A 105 -10.61 -16.00 3.87
CA GLU A 105 -11.01 -16.11 5.27
C GLU A 105 -9.78 -16.15 6.17
N LEU A 106 -8.72 -16.83 5.73
CA LEU A 106 -7.43 -16.90 6.43
C LEU A 106 -6.57 -15.65 6.26
N ALA A 107 -6.80 -14.85 5.22
CA ALA A 107 -6.13 -13.57 4.99
C ALA A 107 -6.64 -12.47 5.94
N HIS A 108 -7.85 -12.64 6.50
CA HIS A 108 -8.47 -11.71 7.45
C HIS A 108 -8.50 -10.25 6.95
N GLY A 109 -8.75 -10.05 5.65
CA GLY A 109 -8.81 -8.72 5.02
C GLY A 109 -7.44 -8.05 4.79
N SER A 110 -6.33 -8.76 5.03
CA SER A 110 -4.99 -8.25 4.72
C SER A 110 -4.77 -8.10 3.20
N ASP A 111 -5.50 -8.87 2.41
CA ASP A 111 -5.50 -8.84 0.95
C ASP A 111 -6.07 -7.53 0.37
N GLU A 112 -6.86 -6.78 1.13
CA GLU A 112 -7.33 -5.43 0.74
C GLU A 112 -6.21 -4.37 0.77
N TYR A 113 -5.09 -4.66 1.43
CA TYR A 113 -4.01 -3.70 1.67
C TYR A 113 -2.69 -4.05 0.99
N VAL A 114 -2.65 -5.18 0.29
CA VAL A 114 -1.47 -5.69 -0.43
C VAL A 114 -1.85 -5.93 -1.88
N GLU A 115 -1.17 -5.27 -2.81
CA GLU A 115 -1.40 -5.44 -4.23
C GLU A 115 -0.61 -6.65 -4.75
N ILE A 116 -1.33 -7.59 -5.39
CA ILE A 116 -0.74 -8.80 -5.98
C ILE A 116 -0.46 -8.56 -7.46
N LYS A 117 0.82 -8.46 -7.82
CA LYS A 117 1.31 -8.39 -9.22
C LYS A 117 1.56 -9.78 -9.75
N ARG A 118 0.93 -10.14 -10.87
CA ARG A 118 0.96 -11.50 -11.43
C ARG A 118 1.84 -11.58 -12.67
N PHE A 119 2.66 -12.61 -12.75
CA PHE A 119 3.57 -12.89 -13.85
C PHE A 119 3.43 -14.35 -14.30
N GLN A 120 3.58 -14.58 -15.60
CA GLN A 120 3.55 -15.96 -16.13
C GLN A 120 4.90 -16.67 -15.96
N THR A 121 6.01 -15.93 -16.00
CA THR A 121 7.36 -16.53 -15.87
C THR A 121 8.23 -15.72 -14.91
N SER A 122 9.18 -16.39 -14.25
CA SER A 122 10.17 -15.74 -13.38
C SER A 122 11.06 -14.79 -14.19
N HIS A 123 11.31 -15.10 -15.46
CA HIS A 123 12.02 -14.23 -16.38
C HIS A 123 11.30 -12.88 -16.55
N ASP A 124 9.97 -12.89 -16.75
CA ASP A 124 9.20 -11.66 -16.94
C ASP A 124 9.15 -10.82 -15.66
N ALA A 125 8.95 -11.47 -14.51
CA ALA A 125 8.99 -10.82 -13.20
C ALA A 125 10.34 -10.16 -12.94
N VAL A 126 11.44 -10.91 -13.08
CA VAL A 126 12.81 -10.40 -12.89
C VAL A 126 13.12 -9.26 -13.84
N ARG A 127 12.73 -9.39 -15.12
CA ARG A 127 12.96 -8.38 -16.13
C ARG A 127 12.20 -7.09 -15.81
N GLN A 128 10.94 -7.17 -15.39
CA GLN A 128 10.18 -6.00 -14.99
C GLN A 128 10.77 -5.35 -13.73
N LEU A 129 11.03 -6.12 -12.67
CA LEU A 129 11.58 -5.60 -11.42
C LEU A 129 12.95 -4.94 -11.62
N LYS A 130 13.82 -5.50 -12.47
CA LYS A 130 15.09 -4.85 -12.83
C LYS A 130 14.89 -3.52 -13.56
N ARG A 131 13.91 -3.40 -14.45
CA ARG A 131 13.59 -2.12 -15.12
C ARG A 131 13.05 -1.09 -14.14
N GLU A 132 12.31 -1.53 -13.13
CA GLU A 132 11.83 -0.68 -12.03
C GLU A 132 12.95 -0.29 -11.04
N GLY A 133 14.18 -0.81 -11.21
CA GLY A 133 15.36 -0.44 -10.42
C GLY A 133 15.61 -1.30 -9.18
N PHE A 134 14.91 -2.44 -9.04
CA PHE A 134 15.10 -3.33 -7.89
C PHE A 134 16.39 -4.15 -7.99
N SER A 135 17.04 -4.32 -6.83
CA SER A 135 18.02 -5.38 -6.61
C SER A 135 17.32 -6.65 -6.14
N LEU A 136 17.70 -7.80 -6.69
CA LEU A 136 17.04 -9.08 -6.41
C LEU A 136 17.93 -9.91 -5.49
N LEU A 137 17.34 -10.40 -4.40
CA LEU A 137 17.94 -11.37 -3.50
C LEU A 137 17.12 -12.66 -3.55
N ALA A 138 17.79 -13.79 -3.73
CA ALA A 138 17.17 -15.11 -3.71
C ALA A 138 17.55 -15.83 -2.41
N VAL A 139 16.57 -16.52 -1.85
CA VAL A 139 16.79 -17.49 -0.77
C VAL A 139 16.91 -18.87 -1.41
N GLY A 140 17.96 -19.62 -1.03
CA GLY A 140 18.26 -20.96 -1.53
C GLY A 140 18.13 -22.02 -0.45
#